data_AF-A0A2N3KVU5-F1
#
_entry.id   AF-A0A2N3KVU5-F1
#
_cell.length_a   1.000
_cell.length_b   1.000
_cell.length_c   1.000
_cell.angle_alpha   90.00
_cell.angle_beta   90.00
_cell.angle_gamma   90.00
#
_symmetry.space_group_name_H-M   'P 1'
#
loop_
_entity.id
_entity.type
_entity.pdbx_description
1 polymer ?
#
loop_
_entity_poly.entity_id
_entity_poly.type
_entity_poly.pdbx_seq_one_letter_code
_entity_poly.pdbx_strand_id
1 'polypeptide(L)'
;MIRNIHADLKESDILQILVRSTWHDGLPAFTPPECAPVILKDGISKIDDLAAETGIDVLTLSILSDVPLHRPRNLELEDLVAQWRWLRLVWSHFSAPTGILPINGYHLPADPEAIHAHERDMLTHIIGQIGQFRHNIALAELRKLFQILKKSPANRQNPLQLCFLELLRLFCPYIGHELLYRYGAIKSPDQTES
;
A
#
# COMPACT_ATOMS: atom_id res chain seq x y z
N MET A 1 6.87 12.84 -14.39
CA MET A 1 5.48 12.36 -14.18
C MET A 1 5.31 11.83 -12.74
N ILE A 2 5.71 12.61 -11.73
CA ILE A 2 5.60 12.28 -10.29
C ILE A 2 5.23 13.59 -9.56
N ARG A 3 4.06 14.15 -9.85
CA ARG A 3 3.57 15.36 -9.13
C ARG A 3 2.12 15.29 -8.65
N ASN A 4 1.37 14.23 -8.94
CA ASN A 4 -0.07 14.19 -8.62
C ASN A 4 -0.52 12.99 -7.76
N ILE A 5 0.32 12.49 -6.85
CA ILE A 5 -0.15 11.52 -5.82
C ILE A 5 -0.77 12.25 -4.61
N HIS A 6 -0.57 13.57 -4.49
CA HIS A 6 -1.07 14.35 -3.36
C HIS A 6 -2.53 14.81 -3.45
N ALA A 7 -3.21 14.67 -4.60
CA ALA A 7 -4.47 15.39 -4.85
C ALA A 7 -5.76 14.59 -4.56
N ASP A 8 -5.72 13.26 -4.46
CA ASP A 8 -6.93 12.43 -4.29
C ASP A 8 -7.00 11.66 -2.96
N LEU A 9 -6.10 11.98 -2.02
CA LEU A 9 -6.13 11.44 -0.67
C LEU A 9 -7.18 12.18 0.18
N LYS A 10 -8.47 11.87 -0.01
CA LYS A 10 -9.38 11.82 1.16
C LYS A 10 -8.93 10.62 2.00
N GLU A 11 -7.88 10.84 2.79
CA GLU A 11 -7.31 9.86 3.71
C GLU A 11 -8.42 9.21 4.53
N SER A 12 -8.40 7.89 4.59
CA SER A 12 -9.27 7.13 5.48
C SER A 12 -9.14 7.66 6.92
N ASP A 13 -10.27 7.87 7.59
CA ASP A 13 -10.32 8.37 8.98
C ASP A 13 -9.43 7.53 9.91
N ILE A 14 -9.24 6.24 9.61
CA ILE A 14 -8.38 5.32 10.38
C ILE A 14 -6.91 5.69 10.23
N LEU A 15 -6.46 5.95 9.00
CA LEU A 15 -5.08 6.40 8.77
C LEU A 15 -4.90 7.77 9.42
N GLN A 16 -5.85 8.69 9.30
CA GLN A 16 -5.81 9.99 9.98
C GLN A 16 -5.75 9.86 11.52
N ILE A 17 -6.46 8.92 12.13
CA ILE A 17 -6.38 8.67 13.58
C ILE A 17 -4.99 8.14 13.97
N LEU A 18 -4.48 7.14 13.24
CA LEU A 18 -3.15 6.57 13.50
C LEU A 18 -2.04 7.60 13.23
N VAL A 19 -2.14 8.32 12.12
CA VAL A 19 -1.30 9.46 11.73
C VAL A 19 -1.34 10.48 12.86
N ARG A 20 -2.47 11.07 13.23
CA ARG A 20 -2.55 12.12 14.27
C ARG A 20 -1.94 11.72 15.62
N SER A 21 -2.01 10.44 15.99
CA SER A 21 -1.34 9.94 17.21
C SER A 21 0.20 9.93 17.13
N THR A 22 0.76 9.98 15.91
CA THR A 22 2.19 9.93 15.61
C THR A 22 2.80 11.29 15.21
N TRP A 23 1.97 12.24 14.75
CA TRP A 23 2.40 13.61 14.42
C TRP A 23 2.13 14.56 15.58
N HIS A 24 2.84 14.40 16.69
CA HIS A 24 2.99 15.50 17.66
C HIS A 24 4.15 16.40 17.22
N ASP A 25 3.81 17.68 17.03
CA ASP A 25 4.60 18.91 16.79
C ASP A 25 6.13 18.78 16.60
N GLY A 26 6.61 19.17 15.41
CA GLY A 26 7.98 19.65 15.22
C GLY A 26 8.89 18.89 14.24
N LEU A 27 8.38 18.31 13.16
CA LEU A 27 9.26 17.77 12.11
C LEU A 27 9.84 18.90 11.23
N PRO A 28 11.16 18.92 10.98
CA PRO A 28 11.78 19.90 10.08
C PRO A 28 11.19 19.75 8.68
N ALA A 29 11.20 20.84 7.90
CA ALA A 29 10.63 20.89 6.55
C ALA A 29 11.05 19.65 5.72
N PHE A 30 10.08 18.79 5.41
CA PHE A 30 10.28 17.57 4.64
C PHE A 30 10.62 17.94 3.20
N THR A 31 11.89 17.88 2.85
CA THR A 31 12.32 17.87 1.45
C THR A 31 12.32 16.43 0.94
N PRO A 32 11.62 16.13 -0.17
CA PRO A 32 11.73 14.83 -0.81
C PRO A 32 13.21 14.54 -1.14
N PRO A 33 13.72 13.33 -0.86
CA PRO A 33 15.10 13.00 -1.20
C PRO A 33 15.28 13.03 -2.72
N GLU A 34 16.47 13.41 -3.17
CA GLU A 34 16.85 13.26 -4.56
C GLU A 34 16.78 11.77 -4.93
N CYS A 35 15.97 11.45 -5.94
CA CYS A 35 15.77 10.09 -6.38
C CYS A 35 16.90 9.69 -7.34
N ALA A 36 17.57 8.60 -7.03
CA ALA A 36 18.56 8.01 -7.91
C ALA A 36 17.90 7.28 -9.10
N PRO A 37 18.63 7.08 -10.20
CA PRO A 37 18.06 6.45 -11.39
C PRO A 37 17.73 4.98 -11.18
N VAL A 38 16.67 4.52 -11.87
CA VAL A 38 16.40 3.10 -12.11
C VAL A 38 17.11 2.71 -13.39
N ILE A 39 17.99 1.71 -13.29
CA ILE A 39 18.81 1.18 -14.37
C ILE A 39 18.13 -0.10 -14.85
N LEU A 40 17.71 -0.10 -16.11
CA LEU A 40 17.12 -1.27 -16.77
C LEU A 40 18.25 -2.07 -17.43
N LYS A 41 18.37 -3.36 -17.11
CA LYS A 41 19.36 -4.25 -17.71
C LYS A 41 18.83 -4.92 -18.99
N ASP A 42 19.77 -5.38 -19.82
CA ASP A 42 19.62 -5.94 -21.16
C ASP A 42 18.27 -6.62 -21.46
N GLY A 43 17.58 -6.12 -22.49
CA GLY A 43 16.34 -6.70 -23.01
C GLY A 43 15.05 -6.18 -22.39
N ILE A 44 15.12 -5.41 -21.29
CA ILE A 44 13.96 -4.71 -20.73
C ILE A 44 13.77 -3.39 -21.49
N SER A 45 12.57 -3.22 -22.06
CA SER A 45 12.10 -2.07 -22.81
C SER A 45 11.97 -0.81 -21.93
N LYS A 46 11.43 0.30 -22.45
CA LYS A 46 11.29 1.53 -21.66
C LYS A 46 10.39 1.26 -20.44
N ILE A 47 10.52 2.08 -19.39
CA ILE A 47 9.72 1.93 -18.18
C ILE A 47 8.21 1.91 -18.45
N ASP A 48 7.75 2.63 -19.47
CA ASP A 48 6.35 2.67 -19.91
C ASP A 48 5.90 1.33 -20.52
N ASP A 49 6.75 0.70 -21.34
CA ASP A 49 6.49 -0.61 -21.94
C ASP A 49 6.39 -1.67 -20.83
N LEU A 50 7.31 -1.61 -19.86
CA LEU A 50 7.31 -2.50 -18.71
C LEU A 50 6.07 -2.31 -17.82
N ALA A 51 5.63 -1.06 -17.64
CA ALA A 51 4.40 -0.76 -16.92
C ALA A 51 3.16 -1.32 -17.65
N ALA A 52 3.14 -1.27 -18.98
CA ALA A 52 2.08 -1.85 -19.80
C ALA A 52 2.05 -3.38 -19.73
N GLU A 53 3.22 -4.03 -19.68
CA GLU A 53 3.34 -5.49 -19.63
C GLU A 53 3.05 -6.08 -18.24
N THR A 54 3.56 -5.46 -17.18
CA THR A 54 3.50 -6.01 -15.81
C THR A 54 2.42 -5.38 -14.94
N GLY A 55 1.94 -4.20 -15.32
CA GLY A 55 1.09 -3.33 -14.50
C GLY A 55 1.87 -2.43 -13.56
N ILE A 56 1.33 -1.23 -13.32
CA ILE A 56 1.95 -0.18 -12.49
C ILE A 56 2.23 -0.64 -11.06
N ASP A 57 1.36 -1.45 -10.46
CA ASP A 57 1.52 -1.89 -9.07
C ASP A 57 2.75 -2.80 -8.90
N VAL A 58 2.94 -3.74 -9.84
CA VAL A 58 4.10 -4.65 -9.84
C VAL A 58 5.38 -3.84 -10.03
N LEU A 59 5.38 -2.92 -11.00
CA LEU A 59 6.52 -2.06 -11.28
C LEU A 59 6.87 -1.16 -10.09
N THR A 60 5.87 -0.53 -9.47
CA THR A 60 6.04 0.35 -8.30
C THR A 60 6.72 -0.39 -7.15
N LEU A 61 6.20 -1.58 -6.79
CA LEU A 61 6.84 -2.40 -5.78
C LEU A 61 8.27 -2.79 -6.17
N SER A 62 8.47 -3.13 -7.44
CA SER A 62 9.77 -3.55 -7.95
C SER A 62 10.75 -2.39 -8.04
N ILE A 63 10.33 -1.14 -7.92
CA ILE A 63 11.24 0.01 -7.81
C ILE A 63 11.52 0.33 -6.35
N LEU A 64 10.51 0.24 -5.48
CA LEU A 64 10.58 0.73 -4.10
C LEU A 64 11.05 -0.31 -3.07
N SER A 65 11.08 -1.60 -3.41
CA SER A 65 11.25 -2.67 -2.40
C SER A 65 12.66 -2.96 -1.90
N ASP A 66 13.71 -2.61 -2.64
CA ASP A 66 15.06 -3.17 -2.42
C ASP A 66 16.00 -2.13 -1.79
N VAL A 67 16.33 -1.08 -2.56
CA VAL A 67 17.26 -0.03 -2.12
C VAL A 67 16.53 1.25 -1.70
N PRO A 68 17.14 2.09 -0.83
CA PRO A 68 16.66 3.43 -0.55
C PRO A 68 16.56 4.29 -1.82
N LEU A 69 15.62 5.25 -1.85
CA LEU A 69 15.36 6.09 -3.04
C LEU A 69 16.57 6.84 -3.58
N HIS A 70 17.54 7.20 -2.73
CA HIS A 70 18.74 7.94 -3.11
C HIS A 70 19.86 7.03 -3.65
N ARG A 71 19.62 5.71 -3.76
CA ARG A 71 20.58 4.74 -4.27
C ARG A 71 20.12 4.23 -5.64
N PRO A 72 21.02 4.15 -6.64
CA PRO A 72 20.67 3.59 -7.93
C PRO A 72 20.15 2.15 -7.80
N ARG A 73 19.09 1.84 -8.54
CA ARG A 73 18.50 0.50 -8.54
C ARG A 73 18.68 -0.16 -9.90
N ASN A 74 19.27 -1.35 -9.92
CA ASN A 74 19.23 -2.23 -11.09
C ASN A 74 17.93 -3.02 -11.01
N LEU A 75 17.04 -2.83 -11.98
CA LEU A 75 15.78 -3.57 -12.05
C LEU A 75 15.98 -4.82 -12.90
N GLU A 76 15.72 -5.99 -12.31
CA GLU A 76 15.83 -7.28 -12.98
C GLU A 76 14.46 -7.95 -13.14
N LEU A 77 14.34 -8.88 -14.09
CA LEU A 77 13.08 -9.60 -14.31
C LEU A 77 12.63 -10.37 -13.05
N GLU A 78 13.58 -10.88 -12.27
CA GLU A 78 13.30 -11.58 -11.02
C GLU A 78 12.63 -10.69 -9.96
N ASP A 79 12.94 -9.40 -9.91
CA ASP A 79 12.27 -8.44 -9.03
C ASP A 79 10.77 -8.40 -9.35
N LEU A 80 10.45 -8.20 -10.62
CA LEU A 80 9.07 -8.10 -11.12
C LEU A 80 8.29 -9.38 -10.82
N VAL A 81 8.88 -10.54 -11.12
CA VAL A 81 8.27 -11.85 -10.84
C VAL A 81 8.04 -12.04 -9.34
N ALA A 82 8.99 -11.64 -8.49
CA ALA A 82 8.84 -11.73 -7.04
C ALA A 82 7.69 -10.83 -6.53
N GLN A 83 7.58 -9.60 -7.03
CA GLN A 83 6.49 -8.69 -6.66
C GLN A 83 5.13 -9.20 -7.15
N TRP A 84 5.05 -9.68 -8.39
CA TRP A 84 3.83 -10.28 -8.94
C TRP A 84 3.37 -11.49 -8.12
N ARG A 85 4.28 -12.40 -7.75
CA ARG A 85 3.96 -13.56 -6.90
C ARG A 85 3.44 -13.13 -5.53
N TRP A 86 4.04 -12.11 -4.92
CA TRP A 86 3.58 -11.60 -3.64
C TRP A 86 2.19 -10.97 -3.75
N LEU A 87 1.94 -10.13 -4.76
CA LEU A 87 0.62 -9.53 -5.01
C LEU A 87 -0.45 -10.59 -5.29
N ARG A 88 -0.10 -11.68 -5.98
CA ARG A 88 -0.99 -12.84 -6.16
C ARG A 88 -1.41 -13.47 -4.84
N LEU A 89 -0.52 -13.56 -3.85
CA LEU A 89 -0.85 -14.07 -2.51
C LEU A 89 -1.78 -13.11 -1.78
N VAL A 90 -1.49 -11.81 -1.83
CA VAL A 90 -2.32 -10.76 -1.23
C VAL A 90 -3.72 -10.78 -1.83
N TRP A 91 -3.82 -10.77 -3.17
CA TRP A 91 -5.08 -10.87 -3.89
C TRP A 91 -5.86 -12.14 -3.53
N SER A 92 -5.20 -13.30 -3.54
CA SER A 92 -5.85 -14.57 -3.20
C SER A 92 -6.42 -14.57 -1.79
N HIS A 93 -5.78 -13.87 -0.85
CA HIS A 93 -6.26 -13.77 0.52
C HIS A 93 -7.45 -12.81 0.63
N PHE A 94 -7.36 -11.62 0.02
CA PHE A 94 -8.28 -10.51 0.26
C PHE A 94 -9.43 -10.39 -0.77
N SER A 95 -9.41 -11.11 -1.89
CA SER A 95 -10.39 -10.93 -2.98
C SER A 95 -11.81 -11.43 -2.68
N ALA A 96 -11.97 -12.27 -1.66
CA ALA A 96 -13.25 -12.84 -1.25
C ALA A 96 -13.39 -12.83 0.29
N PRO A 97 -13.49 -11.65 0.92
CA PRO A 97 -13.56 -11.56 2.37
C PRO A 97 -14.92 -12.04 2.88
N THR A 98 -14.90 -12.59 4.09
CA THR A 98 -16.09 -12.95 4.86
C THR A 98 -16.59 -11.74 5.67
N GLY A 99 -17.76 -11.85 6.30
CA GLY A 99 -18.34 -10.78 7.12
C GLY A 99 -19.45 -10.02 6.40
N ILE A 100 -20.43 -9.55 7.18
CA ILE A 100 -21.65 -8.89 6.68
C ILE A 100 -21.38 -7.40 6.53
N LEU A 101 -21.67 -6.84 5.34
CA LEU A 101 -21.66 -5.39 5.13
C LEU A 101 -22.89 -4.76 5.81
N PRO A 102 -22.77 -3.63 6.51
CA PRO A 102 -23.92 -2.95 7.07
C PRO A 102 -24.92 -2.54 5.97
N ILE A 103 -26.22 -2.65 6.28
CA ILE A 103 -27.35 -2.46 5.35
C ILE A 103 -27.37 -1.06 4.71
N ASN A 104 -26.74 -0.05 5.34
CA ASN A 104 -26.83 1.36 4.95
C ASN A 104 -25.49 2.01 4.56
N GLY A 105 -24.53 1.23 4.04
CA GLY A 105 -23.30 1.77 3.47
C GLY A 105 -22.04 1.49 4.30
N TYR A 106 -20.91 1.92 3.72
CA TYR A 106 -19.52 1.64 4.04
C TYR A 106 -19.21 1.28 5.50
N HIS A 107 -18.20 0.44 5.70
CA HIS A 107 -17.63 0.24 7.02
C HIS A 107 -17.29 1.61 7.64
N LEU A 108 -18.02 1.98 8.70
CA LEU A 108 -17.56 2.97 9.68
C LEU A 108 -16.16 2.53 10.14
N PRO A 109 -15.24 3.49 10.38
CA PRO A 109 -13.87 3.16 10.77
C PRO A 109 -13.92 2.18 11.94
N ALA A 110 -13.37 0.98 11.73
CA ALA A 110 -13.35 -0.06 12.73
C ALA A 110 -12.62 0.48 13.97
N ASP A 111 -13.15 0.20 15.16
CA ASP A 111 -12.65 0.73 16.42
C ASP A 111 -11.12 0.53 16.52
N PRO A 112 -10.30 1.59 16.48
CA PRO A 112 -8.86 1.50 16.56
C PRO A 112 -8.38 0.84 17.86
N GLU A 113 -9.21 0.79 18.89
CA GLU A 113 -8.94 0.08 20.14
C GLU A 113 -8.98 -1.45 19.98
N ALA A 114 -9.66 -1.97 18.95
CA ALA A 114 -9.71 -3.40 18.66
C ALA A 114 -8.40 -3.95 18.03
N ILE A 115 -7.46 -3.08 17.64
CA ILE A 115 -6.12 -3.48 17.20
C ILE A 115 -5.23 -3.69 18.43
N HIS A 116 -4.54 -4.84 18.50
CA HIS A 116 -3.63 -5.10 19.61
C HIS A 116 -2.47 -4.10 19.63
N ALA A 117 -1.97 -3.73 20.82
CA ALA A 117 -0.91 -2.74 20.98
C ALA A 117 0.31 -3.01 20.08
N HIS A 118 0.76 -4.28 20.01
CA HIS A 118 1.87 -4.68 19.15
C HIS A 118 1.62 -4.41 17.66
N GLU A 119 0.42 -4.68 17.17
CA GLU A 119 0.04 -4.46 15.76
C GLU A 119 -0.10 -2.97 15.45
N ARG A 120 -0.59 -2.18 16.43
CA ARG A 120 -0.63 -0.72 16.34
C ARG A 120 0.77 -0.14 16.24
N ASP A 121 1.71 -0.61 17.05
CA ASP A 121 3.12 -0.19 16.98
C ASP A 121 3.74 -0.49 15.60
N MET A 122 3.43 -1.65 15.02
CA MET A 122 3.86 -1.99 13.66
C MET A 122 3.28 -1.03 12.61
N LEU A 123 1.98 -0.71 12.69
CA LEU A 123 1.34 0.25 11.77
C LEU A 123 1.96 1.64 11.90
N THR A 124 2.13 2.14 13.13
CA THR A 124 2.81 3.40 13.42
C THR A 124 4.23 3.41 12.84
N HIS A 125 4.97 2.31 13.00
CA HIS A 125 6.30 2.21 12.45
C HIS A 125 6.31 2.27 10.91
N ILE A 126 5.41 1.54 10.24
CA ILE A 126 5.25 1.58 8.77
C ILE A 126 4.95 3.01 8.30
N ILE A 127 3.98 3.67 8.93
CA ILE A 127 3.59 5.05 8.62
C ILE A 127 4.78 6.00 8.79
N GLY A 128 5.54 5.86 9.88
CA GLY A 128 6.75 6.65 10.12
C GLY A 128 7.82 6.44 9.04
N GLN A 129 8.01 5.21 8.56
CA GLN A 129 8.95 4.94 7.45
C GLN A 129 8.47 5.55 6.12
N ILE A 130 7.17 5.53 5.84
CA ILE A 130 6.57 6.20 4.67
C ILE A 130 6.83 7.71 4.75
N GLY A 131 6.55 8.34 5.90
CA GLY A 131 6.79 9.76 6.11
C GLY A 131 8.26 10.14 5.89
N GLN A 132 9.20 9.26 6.25
CA GLN A 132 10.63 9.46 6.06
C GLN A 132 11.16 9.05 4.66
N PHE A 133 10.28 8.77 3.69
CA PHE A 133 10.64 8.31 2.35
C PHE A 133 11.46 7.00 2.32
N ARG A 134 11.40 6.21 3.40
CA ARG A 134 12.07 4.91 3.56
C ARG A 134 11.18 3.78 3.07
N HIS A 135 10.76 3.86 1.81
CA HIS A 135 9.76 2.97 1.20
C HIS A 135 10.17 1.49 1.20
N ASN A 136 11.46 1.19 1.03
CA ASN A 136 11.96 -0.18 1.08
C ASN A 136 11.75 -0.82 2.46
N ILE A 137 11.97 -0.06 3.53
CA ILE A 137 11.71 -0.49 4.91
C ILE A 137 10.20 -0.63 5.15
N ALA A 138 9.42 0.38 4.75
CA ALA A 138 7.96 0.35 4.88
C ALA A 138 7.35 -0.88 4.19
N LEU A 139 7.80 -1.21 2.96
CA LEU A 139 7.34 -2.38 2.23
C LEU A 139 7.80 -3.70 2.85
N ALA A 140 9.00 -3.76 3.43
CA ALA A 140 9.46 -4.94 4.16
C ALA A 140 8.57 -5.21 5.39
N GLU A 141 8.23 -4.17 6.15
CA GLU A 141 7.33 -4.25 7.31
C GLU A 141 5.89 -4.56 6.89
N LEU A 142 5.39 -3.97 5.79
CA LEU A 142 4.08 -4.30 5.23
C LEU A 142 3.99 -5.79 4.84
N ARG A 143 5.06 -6.37 4.27
CA ARG A 143 5.13 -7.82 4.01
C ARG A 143 5.09 -8.65 5.28
N LYS A 144 5.75 -8.22 6.36
CA LYS A 144 5.67 -8.90 7.68
C LYS A 144 4.26 -8.84 8.24
N LEU A 145 3.60 -7.67 8.18
CA LEU A 145 2.20 -7.53 8.57
C LEU A 145 1.29 -8.48 7.79
N PHE A 146 1.48 -8.61 6.47
CA PHE A 146 0.75 -9.60 5.67
C PHE A 146 0.96 -11.05 6.15
N GLN A 147 2.18 -11.42 6.58
CA GLN A 147 2.42 -12.76 7.15
C GLN A 147 1.67 -13.03 8.45
N ILE A 148 1.36 -11.98 9.22
CA ILE A 148 0.53 -12.07 10.42
C ILE A 148 -0.93 -12.23 10.00
N LEU A 149 -1.41 -11.35 9.11
CA LEU A 149 -2.81 -11.31 8.67
C LEU A 149 -3.26 -12.61 8.00
N LYS A 150 -2.41 -13.22 7.17
CA LYS A 150 -2.75 -14.45 6.44
C LYS A 150 -3.02 -15.67 7.34
N LYS A 151 -2.73 -15.58 8.65
CA LYS A 151 -3.00 -16.65 9.63
C LYS A 151 -4.49 -16.76 9.99
N SER A 152 -5.27 -15.72 9.69
CA SER A 152 -6.71 -15.67 9.94
C SER A 152 -7.44 -15.39 8.63
N PRO A 153 -8.69 -15.85 8.45
CA PRO A 153 -9.45 -15.55 7.23
C PRO A 153 -9.61 -14.05 6.98
N ALA A 154 -9.71 -13.68 5.70
CA ALA A 154 -10.10 -12.34 5.30
C ALA A 154 -11.51 -12.01 5.83
N ASN A 155 -11.63 -10.92 6.57
CA ASN A 155 -12.84 -10.50 7.27
C ASN A 155 -13.00 -8.97 7.15
N ARG A 156 -14.13 -8.54 6.59
CA ARG A 156 -14.46 -7.12 6.38
C ARG A 156 -14.52 -6.30 7.67
N GLN A 157 -14.79 -6.92 8.81
CA GLN A 157 -14.84 -6.27 10.12
C GLN A 157 -13.48 -6.17 10.82
N ASN A 158 -12.40 -6.72 10.24
CA ASN A 158 -11.09 -6.71 10.88
C ASN A 158 -10.38 -5.34 10.63
N PRO A 159 -10.19 -4.50 11.67
CA PRO A 159 -9.55 -3.18 11.52
C PRO A 159 -8.13 -3.26 10.95
N LEU A 160 -7.35 -4.25 11.38
CA LEU A 160 -5.96 -4.40 10.95
C LEU A 160 -5.86 -4.78 9.46
N GLN A 161 -6.79 -5.59 8.96
CA GLN A 161 -6.86 -5.92 7.53
C GLN A 161 -7.22 -4.69 6.69
N LEU A 162 -8.16 -3.85 7.17
CA LEU A 162 -8.50 -2.58 6.52
C LEU A 162 -7.30 -1.62 6.50
N CYS A 163 -6.60 -1.44 7.63
CA CYS A 163 -5.38 -0.65 7.70
C CYS A 163 -4.31 -1.14 6.72
N PHE A 164 -4.12 -2.46 6.63
CA PHE A 164 -3.18 -3.06 5.70
C PHE A 164 -3.54 -2.72 4.24
N LEU A 165 -4.81 -2.82 3.86
CA LEU A 165 -5.25 -2.52 2.49
C LEU A 165 -5.12 -1.03 2.15
N GLU A 166 -5.39 -0.15 3.11
CA GLU A 166 -5.16 1.29 2.97
C GLU A 166 -3.67 1.62 2.76
N LEU A 167 -2.78 1.02 3.56
CA LEU A 167 -1.33 1.18 3.38
C LEU A 167 -0.85 0.57 2.06
N LEU A 168 -1.38 -0.59 1.66
CA LEU A 168 -1.07 -1.22 0.39
C LEU A 168 -1.45 -0.32 -0.79
N ARG A 169 -2.62 0.34 -0.75
CA ARG A 169 -3.07 1.25 -1.82
C ARG A 169 -2.08 2.39 -2.09
N LEU A 170 -1.30 2.83 -1.11
CA LEU A 170 -0.27 3.85 -1.31
C LEU A 170 0.85 3.39 -2.27
N PHE A 171 1.13 2.10 -2.31
CA PHE A 171 2.15 1.50 -3.18
C PHE A 171 1.58 0.79 -4.41
N CYS A 172 0.34 0.30 -4.30
CA CYS A 172 -0.37 -0.45 -5.31
C CYS A 172 -1.76 0.16 -5.51
N PRO A 173 -1.86 1.34 -6.14
CA PRO A 173 -3.11 2.07 -6.23
C PRO A 173 -4.24 1.26 -6.88
N TYR A 174 -3.97 0.40 -7.87
CA TYR A 174 -5.02 -0.32 -8.58
C TYR A 174 -5.52 -1.54 -7.78
N ILE A 175 -4.62 -2.43 -7.37
CA ILE A 175 -4.94 -3.62 -6.56
C ILE A 175 -5.46 -3.21 -5.20
N GLY A 176 -4.83 -2.23 -4.55
CA GLY A 176 -5.25 -1.75 -3.23
C GLY A 176 -6.67 -1.16 -3.26
N HIS A 177 -6.97 -0.35 -4.28
CA HIS A 177 -8.32 0.20 -4.47
C HIS A 177 -9.34 -0.91 -4.71
N GLU A 178 -9.08 -1.84 -5.63
CA GLU A 178 -9.99 -2.95 -5.93
C GLU A 178 -10.24 -3.85 -4.70
N LEU A 179 -9.22 -4.11 -3.89
CA LEU A 179 -9.38 -4.87 -2.65
C LEU A 179 -10.20 -4.12 -1.60
N LEU A 180 -9.98 -2.81 -1.44
CA LEU A 180 -10.81 -1.96 -0.55
C LEU A 180 -12.27 -1.92 -1.01
N TYR A 181 -12.51 -1.88 -2.33
CA TYR A 181 -13.85 -1.95 -2.90
C TYR A 181 -14.53 -3.30 -2.56
N ARG A 182 -13.83 -4.43 -2.72
CA ARG A 182 -14.34 -5.77 -2.34
C ARG A 182 -14.58 -5.93 -0.84
N TYR A 183 -13.82 -5.20 -0.03
CA TYR A 183 -14.03 -5.05 1.40
C TYR A 183 -15.23 -4.17 1.76
N GLY A 184 -15.81 -3.45 0.79
CA GLY A 184 -16.89 -2.49 0.99
C GLY A 184 -16.46 -1.24 1.77
N ALA A 185 -15.15 -0.94 1.76
CA ALA A 185 -14.59 0.24 2.41
C ALA A 185 -14.71 1.49 1.52
N ILE A 186 -14.77 1.32 0.20
CA ILE A 186 -14.87 2.42 -0.77
C ILE A 186 -15.88 2.10 -1.87
N LYS A 187 -16.32 3.14 -2.60
CA LYS A 187 -17.17 3.02 -3.79
C LYS A 187 -16.38 2.42 -4.96
N SER A 188 -17.09 1.71 -5.84
CA SER A 188 -16.59 1.52 -7.20
C SER A 188 -16.40 2.92 -7.79
N PRO A 189 -15.32 3.19 -8.55
CA PRO A 189 -15.27 4.38 -9.37
C PRO A 189 -16.53 4.38 -10.25
N ASP A 190 -17.26 5.50 -10.26
CA ASP A 190 -18.41 5.67 -11.12
C ASP A 190 -17.94 5.44 -12.56
N GLN A 191 -18.46 4.42 -13.23
CA GLN A 191 -18.26 4.22 -14.66
C GLN A 191 -19.11 5.22 -15.43
N THR A 192 -18.90 6.52 -15.22
CA THR A 192 -19.43 7.56 -16.08
C THR A 192 -18.35 7.95 -17.07
N GLU A 193 -18.42 7.31 -18.24
CA GLU A 193 -18.41 7.93 -19.57
C GLU A 193 -18.06 6.84 -20.61
N SER A 194 -19.06 6.49 -21.42
CA SER A 194 -18.93 5.80 -22.71
C SER A 194 -19.56 6.68 -23.78
#